data_AF-A0A948AJ08-F1
#
_entry.id   AF-A0A948AJ08-F1
#
_cell.length_a   1.000
_cell.length_b   1.000
_cell.length_c   1.000
_cell.angle_alpha   90.00
_cell.angle_beta   90.00
_cell.angle_gamma   90.00
#
_symmetry.space_group_name_H-M   'P 1'
#
loop_
_entity.id
_entity.type
_entity.pdbx_description
1 polymer ?
#
loop_
_entity_poly.entity_id
_entity_poly.type
_entity_poly.pdbx_seq_one_letter_code
_entity_poly.pdbx_strand_id
1 'polypeptide(L)'
;MNASAITLLLEDLLEADFSFRKVEPAAVLVAALSESDQSFLLDWVKRIASTNLEVAWQFTRRAPALIGRMDRRLMEAWAVGACDTYDREGLRQALQVLEEADHYAERQLEMTAGVLFDDVAGVLGNFVRGLSGRRLRVEQGESLYTDTEKILLPGVIARFPVVADNFKLAKAAVALLWAQTRFGTFRADLAAACNEFPDPPRALKQLHGLETLRLSACIARELPGLHRDMERLKSQLGEALPVGWEAIAQRLAQPEADLEDSLTLLGDALHLPDFTPWCFQGVLKPEAVAAAFAARREKEKARLRVKLAELLNEKRSPDAAQRNPG
;
A
#
# COMPACT_ATOMS: atom_id res chain seq x y z
N MET A 1 -1.01 17.50 -34.26
CA MET A 1 -0.90 18.96 -34.50
C MET A 1 0.41 19.48 -33.92
N ASN A 2 1.01 20.52 -34.52
CA ASN A 2 2.20 21.16 -33.96
C ASN A 2 1.81 22.20 -32.89
N ALA A 3 2.78 22.63 -32.07
CA ALA A 3 2.51 23.56 -30.97
C ALA A 3 1.87 24.87 -31.42
N SER A 4 2.31 25.46 -32.55
CA SER A 4 1.75 26.71 -33.07
C SER A 4 0.27 26.60 -33.46
N ALA A 5 -0.13 25.49 -34.09
CA ALA A 5 -1.53 25.25 -34.45
C ALA A 5 -2.39 25.02 -33.20
N ILE A 6 -1.84 24.36 -32.16
CA ILE A 6 -2.53 24.16 -30.89
C ILE A 6 -2.66 25.47 -30.12
N THR A 7 -1.64 26.33 -30.13
CA THR A 7 -1.70 27.67 -29.54
C THR A 7 -2.87 28.47 -30.10
N LEU A 8 -2.95 28.63 -31.42
CA LEU A 8 -4.05 29.37 -32.07
C LEU A 8 -5.43 28.82 -31.72
N LEU A 9 -5.54 27.49 -31.64
CA LEU A 9 -6.80 26.84 -31.29
C LEU A 9 -7.15 27.05 -29.81
N LEU A 10 -6.18 27.02 -28.90
CA LEU A 10 -6.41 27.32 -27.49
C LEU A 10 -6.71 28.81 -27.26
N GLU A 11 -6.11 29.71 -28.03
CA GLU A 11 -6.41 31.15 -28.00
C GLU A 11 -7.87 31.42 -28.35
N ASP A 12 -8.36 30.79 -29.42
CA ASP A 12 -9.77 30.85 -29.84
C ASP A 12 -10.71 30.21 -28.81
N LEU A 13 -10.44 28.97 -28.39
CA LEU A 13 -11.31 28.23 -27.47
C LEU A 13 -11.42 28.84 -26.06
N LEU A 14 -10.34 29.47 -25.58
CA LEU A 14 -10.29 30.03 -24.22
C LEU A 14 -10.49 31.54 -24.19
N GLU A 15 -10.79 32.16 -25.33
CA GLU A 15 -10.85 33.61 -25.52
C GLU A 15 -9.59 34.30 -24.95
N ALA A 16 -8.42 33.69 -25.20
CA ALA A 16 -7.16 34.12 -24.60
C ALA A 16 -6.73 35.50 -25.09
N ASP A 17 -7.11 35.89 -26.30
CA ASP A 17 -6.85 37.22 -26.87
C ASP A 17 -7.44 38.37 -26.03
N PHE A 18 -8.44 38.08 -25.21
CA PHE A 18 -9.10 39.03 -24.32
C PHE A 18 -8.78 38.80 -22.83
N SER A 19 -7.87 37.87 -22.51
CA SER A 19 -7.48 37.52 -21.13
C SER A 19 -5.95 37.45 -20.94
N PHE A 20 -5.45 37.53 -19.71
CA PHE A 20 -4.00 37.44 -19.43
C PHE A 20 -3.44 35.99 -19.49
N ARG A 21 -4.10 35.08 -20.22
CA ARG A 21 -3.78 33.64 -20.23
C ARG A 21 -2.73 33.32 -21.27
N LYS A 22 -1.57 32.85 -20.82
CA LYS A 22 -0.50 32.37 -21.69
C LYS A 22 -0.72 30.89 -22.02
N VAL A 23 -1.32 30.59 -23.16
CA VAL A 23 -1.67 29.22 -23.56
C VAL A 23 -0.49 28.44 -24.16
N GLU A 24 0.57 29.12 -24.59
CA GLU A 24 1.71 28.53 -25.28
C GLU A 24 2.43 27.44 -24.47
N PRO A 25 2.67 27.59 -23.15
CA PRO A 25 3.26 26.51 -22.35
C PRO A 25 2.40 25.24 -22.36
N ALA A 26 1.07 25.39 -22.31
CA ALA A 26 0.16 24.25 -22.36
C ALA A 26 0.10 23.64 -23.78
N ALA A 27 0.11 24.48 -24.83
CA ALA A 27 0.14 24.03 -26.22
C ALA A 27 1.37 23.18 -26.53
N VAL A 28 2.54 23.54 -25.99
CA VAL A 28 3.78 22.74 -26.13
C VAL A 28 3.63 21.36 -25.49
N LEU A 29 3.04 21.29 -24.29
CA LEU A 29 2.81 20.01 -23.61
C LEU A 29 1.81 19.14 -24.37
N VAL A 30 0.71 19.72 -24.86
CA VAL A 30 -0.29 19.01 -25.67
C VAL A 30 0.34 18.52 -26.98
N ALA A 31 1.14 19.33 -27.65
CA ALA A 31 1.78 18.96 -28.92
C ALA A 31 2.77 17.79 -28.81
N ALA A 32 3.31 17.52 -27.61
CA ALA A 32 4.18 16.39 -27.34
C ALA A 32 3.43 15.05 -27.20
N LEU A 33 2.11 15.08 -27.06
CA LEU A 33 1.27 13.88 -26.92
C LEU A 33 0.97 13.23 -28.26
N SER A 34 0.44 12.00 -28.24
CA SER A 34 -0.05 11.32 -29.44
C SER A 34 -1.21 12.09 -30.08
N GLU A 35 -1.42 11.97 -31.40
CA GLU A 35 -2.53 12.65 -32.09
C GLU A 35 -3.90 12.29 -31.49
N SER A 36 -4.05 11.05 -31.02
CA SER A 36 -5.28 10.61 -30.38
C SER A 36 -5.53 11.30 -29.03
N ASP A 37 -4.47 11.54 -28.25
CA ASP A 37 -4.57 12.22 -26.96
C ASP A 37 -4.73 13.74 -27.13
N GLN A 38 -4.09 14.32 -28.15
CA GLN A 38 -4.29 15.72 -28.54
C GLN A 38 -5.76 16.00 -28.83
N SER A 39 -6.37 15.23 -29.74
CA SER A 39 -7.79 15.40 -30.10
C SER A 39 -8.70 15.22 -28.89
N PHE A 40 -8.45 14.20 -28.07
CA PHE A 40 -9.23 13.95 -26.85
C PHE A 40 -9.18 15.13 -25.88
N LEU A 41 -7.99 15.66 -25.58
CA LEU A 41 -7.84 16.78 -24.66
C LEU A 41 -8.50 18.05 -25.23
N LEU A 42 -8.26 18.37 -26.50
CA LEU A 42 -8.80 19.58 -27.12
C LEU A 42 -10.34 19.54 -27.22
N ASP A 43 -10.92 18.37 -27.47
CA ASP A 43 -12.38 18.19 -27.43
C ASP A 43 -12.95 18.47 -26.03
N TRP A 44 -12.26 18.03 -24.98
CA TRP A 44 -12.65 18.34 -23.59
C TRP A 44 -12.47 19.82 -23.25
N VAL A 45 -11.36 20.44 -23.67
CA VAL A 45 -11.15 21.90 -23.48
C VAL A 45 -12.30 22.66 -24.11
N LYS A 46 -12.68 22.33 -25.35
CA LYS A 46 -13.81 22.95 -26.04
C LYS A 46 -15.13 22.78 -25.29
N ARG A 47 -15.42 21.58 -24.78
CA ARG A 47 -16.64 21.30 -24.01
C ARG A 47 -16.69 22.11 -22.71
N ILE A 48 -15.61 22.10 -21.93
CA ILE A 48 -15.55 22.82 -20.65
C ILE A 48 -15.60 24.33 -20.89
N ALA A 49 -14.92 24.84 -21.93
CA ALA A 49 -14.87 26.26 -22.26
C ALA A 49 -16.26 26.83 -22.56
N SER A 50 -17.16 26.01 -23.12
CA SER A 50 -18.55 26.40 -23.37
C SER A 50 -19.36 26.67 -22.08
N THR A 51 -18.91 26.15 -20.93
CA THR A 51 -19.54 26.36 -19.62
C THR A 51 -18.77 27.37 -18.78
N ASN A 52 -17.45 27.19 -18.64
CA ASN A 52 -16.59 28.08 -17.86
C ASN A 52 -15.16 28.12 -18.40
N LEU A 53 -14.75 29.31 -18.84
CA LEU A 53 -13.43 29.56 -19.41
C LEU A 53 -12.28 29.31 -18.42
N GLU A 54 -12.46 29.58 -17.12
CA GLU A 54 -11.41 29.39 -16.11
C GLU A 54 -11.21 27.91 -15.77
N VAL A 55 -12.28 27.14 -15.62
CA VAL A 55 -12.19 25.68 -15.43
C VAL A 55 -11.52 25.04 -16.66
N ALA A 56 -11.89 25.47 -17.87
CA ALA A 56 -11.29 24.97 -19.11
C ALA A 56 -9.78 25.28 -19.19
N TRP A 57 -9.40 26.51 -18.83
CA TRP A 57 -8.00 26.90 -18.77
C TRP A 57 -7.21 26.04 -17.78
N GLN A 58 -7.75 25.85 -16.58
CA GLN A 58 -7.08 25.12 -15.51
C GLN A 58 -6.97 23.61 -15.82
N PHE A 59 -7.96 23.04 -16.52
CA PHE A 59 -7.90 21.70 -17.09
C PHE A 59 -6.80 21.60 -18.16
N THR A 60 -6.77 22.52 -19.12
CA THR A 60 -5.79 22.55 -20.24
C THR A 60 -4.34 22.52 -19.74
N ARG A 61 -4.04 23.25 -18.66
CA ARG A 61 -2.70 23.31 -18.08
C ARG A 61 -2.26 22.02 -17.39
N ARG A 62 -3.20 21.23 -16.86
CA ARG A 62 -2.92 20.08 -15.99
C ARG A 62 -3.06 18.75 -16.69
N ALA A 63 -4.08 18.61 -17.53
CA ALA A 63 -4.41 17.36 -18.21
C ALA A 63 -3.23 16.73 -18.97
N PRO A 64 -2.34 17.48 -19.67
CA PRO A 64 -1.21 16.87 -20.38
C PRO A 64 -0.25 16.09 -19.47
N ALA A 65 -0.02 16.56 -18.24
CA ALA A 65 0.85 15.89 -17.28
C ALA A 65 0.21 14.63 -16.64
N LEU A 66 -1.11 14.47 -16.80
CA LEU A 66 -1.88 13.34 -16.28
C LEU A 66 -2.05 12.22 -17.32
N ILE A 67 -1.76 12.50 -18.60
CA ILE A 67 -1.78 11.49 -19.66
C ILE A 67 -0.73 10.40 -19.34
N GLY A 68 -1.19 9.16 -19.33
CA GLY A 68 -0.38 7.99 -18.93
C GLY A 68 -0.48 7.65 -17.44
N ARG A 69 -0.92 8.57 -16.58
CA ARG A 69 -1.25 8.31 -15.16
C ARG A 69 -2.74 8.02 -14.97
N MET A 70 -3.60 8.75 -15.69
CA MET A 70 -5.04 8.54 -15.75
C MET A 70 -5.41 7.98 -17.12
N ASP A 71 -6.26 6.96 -17.15
CA ASP A 71 -6.87 6.52 -18.40
C ASP A 71 -7.92 7.55 -18.88
N ARG A 72 -8.41 7.38 -20.12
CA ARG A 72 -9.36 8.31 -20.72
C ARG A 72 -10.67 8.42 -19.96
N ARG A 73 -11.16 7.32 -19.39
CA ARG A 73 -12.43 7.31 -18.66
C ARG A 73 -12.30 8.09 -17.36
N LEU A 74 -11.19 7.90 -16.67
CA LEU A 74 -10.91 8.60 -15.43
C LEU A 74 -10.67 10.10 -15.67
N MET A 75 -10.02 10.47 -16.78
CA MET A 75 -9.84 11.86 -17.17
C MET A 75 -11.16 12.55 -17.55
N GLU A 76 -12.05 11.83 -18.24
CA GLU A 76 -13.43 12.27 -18.50
C GLU A 76 -14.22 12.45 -17.21
N ALA A 77 -14.19 11.47 -16.30
CA ALA A 77 -14.85 11.58 -15.00
C ALA A 77 -14.33 12.79 -14.20
N TRP A 78 -13.02 13.04 -14.23
CA TRP A 78 -12.40 14.19 -13.59
C TRP A 78 -12.84 15.52 -14.20
N ALA A 79 -12.87 15.62 -15.53
CA ALA A 79 -13.37 16.81 -16.24
C ALA A 79 -14.85 17.08 -15.91
N VAL A 80 -15.70 16.05 -15.97
CA VAL A 80 -17.13 16.15 -15.62
C VAL A 80 -17.30 16.52 -14.16
N GLY A 81 -16.58 15.88 -13.24
CA GLY A 81 -16.64 16.16 -11.82
C GLY A 81 -16.27 17.61 -11.49
N ALA A 82 -15.26 18.17 -12.15
CA ALA A 82 -14.91 19.59 -11.99
C ALA A 82 -16.05 20.52 -12.44
N CYS A 83 -16.72 20.22 -13.56
CA CYS A 83 -17.88 20.97 -14.03
C CYS A 83 -19.07 20.84 -13.08
N ASP A 84 -19.40 19.62 -12.62
CA ASP A 84 -20.51 19.38 -11.69
C ASP A 84 -20.28 20.10 -10.35
N THR A 85 -19.04 20.09 -9.83
CA THR A 85 -18.67 20.84 -8.62
C THR A 85 -18.77 22.35 -8.86
N TYR A 86 -18.39 22.84 -10.03
CA TYR A 86 -18.55 24.25 -10.40
C TYR A 86 -20.03 24.66 -10.35
N ASP A 87 -20.90 23.87 -10.97
CA ASP A 87 -22.34 24.16 -11.05
C ASP A 87 -23.02 24.14 -9.68
N ARG A 88 -22.56 23.27 -8.76
CA ARG A 88 -23.18 23.07 -7.45
C ARG A 88 -22.59 23.94 -6.34
N GLU A 89 -21.28 24.14 -6.34
CA GLU A 89 -20.52 24.68 -5.20
C GLU A 89 -19.64 25.89 -5.59
N GLY A 90 -19.55 26.19 -6.89
CA GLY A 90 -18.85 27.35 -7.43
C GLY A 90 -17.37 27.12 -7.74
N LEU A 91 -16.76 28.17 -8.31
CA LEU A 91 -15.42 28.11 -8.90
C LEU A 91 -14.33 27.61 -7.96
N ARG A 92 -14.29 28.06 -6.70
CA ARG A 92 -13.23 27.68 -5.77
C ARG A 92 -13.16 26.16 -5.56
N GLN A 93 -14.31 25.50 -5.39
CA GLN A 93 -14.35 24.05 -5.17
C GLN A 93 -13.97 23.28 -6.44
N ALA A 94 -14.42 23.75 -7.61
CA ALA A 94 -14.03 23.16 -8.89
C ALA A 94 -12.51 23.25 -9.14
N LEU A 95 -11.89 24.38 -8.79
CA LEU A 95 -10.44 24.55 -8.91
C LEU A 95 -9.69 23.59 -7.96
N GLN A 96 -10.20 23.35 -6.75
CA GLN A 96 -9.63 22.38 -5.83
C GLN A 96 -9.66 20.96 -6.43
N VAL A 97 -10.77 20.54 -7.06
CA VAL A 97 -10.86 19.25 -7.77
C VAL A 97 -9.82 19.15 -8.88
N LEU A 98 -9.58 20.24 -9.63
CA LEU A 98 -8.55 20.26 -10.67
C LEU A 98 -7.12 20.25 -10.09
N GLU A 99 -6.89 20.86 -8.93
CA GLU A 99 -5.58 20.85 -8.26
C GLU A 99 -5.25 19.49 -7.66
N GLU A 100 -6.23 18.80 -7.11
CA GLU A 100 -6.09 17.51 -6.42
C GLU A 100 -6.33 16.30 -7.37
N ALA A 101 -5.87 16.36 -8.63
CA ALA A 101 -6.16 15.33 -9.63
C ALA A 101 -5.72 13.92 -9.22
N ASP A 102 -4.58 13.80 -8.53
CA ASP A 102 -4.08 12.51 -8.02
C ASP A 102 -4.99 11.95 -6.91
N HIS A 103 -5.43 12.80 -5.97
CA HIS A 103 -6.40 12.40 -4.96
C HIS A 103 -7.78 12.09 -5.55
N TYR A 104 -8.17 12.78 -6.62
CA TYR A 104 -9.39 12.44 -7.34
C TYR A 104 -9.29 11.04 -7.95
N ALA A 105 -8.17 10.70 -8.58
CA ALA A 105 -7.91 9.37 -9.12
C ALA A 105 -7.95 8.29 -8.02
N GLU A 106 -7.29 8.52 -6.88
CA GLU A 106 -7.32 7.63 -5.72
C GLU A 106 -8.75 7.43 -5.20
N ARG A 107 -9.49 8.52 -4.96
CA ARG A 107 -10.89 8.47 -4.50
C ARG A 107 -11.80 7.74 -5.48
N GLN A 108 -11.62 7.94 -6.79
CA GLN A 108 -12.39 7.23 -7.80
C GLN A 108 -12.08 5.73 -7.79
N LEU A 109 -10.82 5.33 -7.65
CA LEU A 109 -10.45 3.93 -7.48
C LEU A 109 -11.09 3.35 -6.21
N GLU A 110 -11.06 4.06 -5.10
CA GLU A 110 -11.72 3.64 -3.85
C GLU A 110 -13.22 3.42 -4.04
N MET A 111 -13.91 4.33 -4.74
CA MET A 111 -15.36 4.22 -4.97
C MET A 111 -15.76 3.13 -5.97
N THR A 112 -14.96 2.91 -7.03
CA THR A 112 -15.35 2.05 -8.16
C THR A 112 -14.76 0.64 -8.10
N ALA A 113 -13.55 0.52 -7.56
CA ALA A 113 -12.79 -0.73 -7.53
C ALA A 113 -12.29 -1.09 -6.14
N GLY A 114 -12.47 -0.22 -5.14
CA GLY A 114 -12.02 -0.43 -3.77
C GLY A 114 -12.66 -1.66 -3.13
N VAL A 115 -11.88 -2.32 -2.29
CA VAL A 115 -12.33 -3.41 -1.45
C VAL A 115 -12.38 -2.91 -0.02
N LEU A 116 -13.57 -2.92 0.58
CA LEU A 116 -13.77 -2.52 1.96
C LEU A 116 -13.31 -3.62 2.91
N PHE A 117 -12.74 -3.22 4.05
CA PHE A 117 -12.32 -4.15 5.09
C PHE A 117 -13.45 -5.11 5.49
N ASP A 118 -14.66 -4.58 5.73
CA ASP A 118 -15.81 -5.35 6.20
C ASP A 118 -16.22 -6.47 5.22
N ASP A 119 -16.03 -6.25 3.92
CA ASP A 119 -16.37 -7.23 2.88
C ASP A 119 -15.39 -8.41 2.85
N VAL A 120 -14.13 -8.20 3.25
CA VAL A 120 -13.06 -9.20 3.13
C VAL A 120 -12.57 -9.76 4.45
N ALA A 121 -12.84 -9.10 5.57
CA ALA A 121 -12.34 -9.47 6.89
C ALA A 121 -12.67 -10.93 7.25
N GLY A 122 -13.90 -11.38 6.96
CA GLY A 122 -14.32 -12.76 7.22
C GLY A 122 -13.55 -13.79 6.38
N VAL A 123 -13.41 -13.53 5.08
CA VAL A 123 -12.71 -14.43 4.14
C VAL A 123 -11.22 -14.48 4.45
N LEU A 124 -10.58 -13.31 4.62
CA LEU A 124 -9.16 -13.20 4.94
C LEU A 124 -8.84 -13.75 6.33
N GLY A 125 -9.73 -13.55 7.31
CA GLY A 125 -9.59 -14.15 8.63
C GLY A 125 -9.62 -15.67 8.61
N ASN A 126 -10.51 -16.28 7.81
CA ASN A 126 -10.54 -17.73 7.62
C ASN A 126 -9.30 -18.24 6.88
N PHE A 127 -8.85 -17.51 5.85
CA PHE A 127 -7.63 -17.81 5.11
C PHE A 127 -6.41 -17.86 6.03
N VAL A 128 -6.18 -16.81 6.85
CA VAL A 128 -5.06 -16.74 7.80
C VAL A 128 -5.13 -17.86 8.84
N ARG A 129 -6.33 -18.16 9.33
CA ARG A 129 -6.54 -19.26 10.29
C ARG A 129 -6.15 -20.61 9.68
N GLY A 130 -6.49 -20.83 8.41
CA GLY A 130 -6.08 -22.03 7.66
C GLY A 130 -4.56 -22.15 7.50
N LEU A 131 -3.85 -21.03 7.30
CA LEU A 131 -2.39 -21.02 7.17
C LEU A 131 -1.65 -21.18 8.51
N SER A 132 -2.14 -20.55 9.56
CA SER A 132 -1.38 -20.37 10.80
C SER A 132 -1.53 -21.52 11.78
N GLY A 133 -2.66 -22.23 11.77
CA GLY A 133 -3.08 -23.14 12.86
C GLY A 133 -3.33 -22.43 14.22
N ARG A 134 -2.68 -21.29 14.47
CA ARG A 134 -2.89 -20.35 15.59
C ARG A 134 -3.81 -19.19 15.22
N ARG A 135 -4.40 -18.53 16.22
CA ARG A 135 -5.26 -17.36 16.03
C ARG A 135 -4.42 -16.09 15.79
N LEU A 136 -4.05 -15.82 14.54
CA LEU A 136 -3.68 -14.47 14.09
C LEU A 136 -4.98 -13.78 13.65
N ARG A 137 -5.32 -12.65 14.27
CA ARG A 137 -6.59 -11.94 13.98
C ARG A 137 -6.39 -10.97 12.83
N VAL A 138 -7.43 -10.71 12.06
CA VAL A 138 -7.45 -9.64 11.06
C VAL A 138 -8.37 -8.55 11.60
N GLU A 139 -7.83 -7.36 11.78
CA GLU A 139 -8.53 -6.19 12.34
C GLU A 139 -8.31 -4.97 11.42
N GLN A 140 -9.21 -3.99 11.51
CA GLN A 140 -9.04 -2.73 10.79
C GLN A 140 -8.03 -1.83 11.53
N GLY A 141 -7.19 -1.14 10.78
CA GLY A 141 -6.26 -0.14 11.28
C GLY A 141 -5.96 0.92 10.24
N GLU A 142 -5.07 1.86 10.56
CA GLU A 142 -4.70 2.95 9.64
C GLU A 142 -3.77 2.49 8.50
N SER A 143 -2.98 1.45 8.75
CA SER A 143 -1.93 1.00 7.83
C SER A 143 -1.84 -0.53 7.81
N LEU A 144 -1.32 -1.06 6.72
CA LEU A 144 -1.03 -2.49 6.56
C LEU A 144 0.20 -2.91 7.39
N TYR A 145 0.03 -3.58 8.52
CA TYR A 145 1.14 -4.14 9.31
C TYR A 145 0.69 -5.29 10.22
N THR A 146 1.63 -5.97 10.88
CA THR A 146 1.34 -6.94 11.95
C THR A 146 2.11 -6.63 13.22
N ASP A 147 1.49 -6.87 14.37
CA ASP A 147 2.13 -6.87 15.70
C ASP A 147 2.47 -8.31 16.17
N THR A 148 2.36 -9.30 15.27
CA THR A 148 2.46 -10.76 15.49
C THR A 148 1.27 -11.45 16.16
N GLU A 149 0.32 -10.72 16.74
CA GLU A 149 -0.97 -11.25 17.24
C GLU A 149 -2.12 -10.94 16.28
N LYS A 150 -2.01 -9.81 15.59
CA LYS A 150 -2.98 -9.22 14.69
C LYS A 150 -2.32 -8.80 13.38
N ILE A 151 -3.07 -8.90 12.30
CA ILE A 151 -2.81 -8.23 11.03
C ILE A 151 -3.81 -7.08 10.95
N LEU A 152 -3.30 -5.87 10.77
CA LEU A 152 -4.09 -4.67 10.58
C LEU A 152 -4.17 -4.35 9.10
N LEU A 153 -5.38 -4.17 8.59
CA LEU A 153 -5.66 -3.75 7.22
C LEU A 153 -6.28 -2.36 7.21
N PRO A 154 -5.99 -1.52 6.20
CA PRO A 154 -6.71 -0.26 6.00
C PRO A 154 -8.20 -0.51 5.77
N GLY A 155 -9.03 0.51 6.01
CA GLY A 155 -10.48 0.43 5.79
C GLY A 155 -10.89 0.16 4.34
N VAL A 156 -10.04 0.57 3.40
CA VAL A 156 -10.22 0.36 1.96
C VAL A 156 -8.88 0.03 1.30
N ILE A 157 -8.89 -0.92 0.37
CA ILE A 157 -7.74 -1.26 -0.48
C ILE A 157 -8.16 -1.00 -1.93
N ALA A 158 -7.51 0.00 -2.56
CA ALA A 158 -7.85 0.46 -3.90
C ALA A 158 -6.59 0.86 -4.68
N ARG A 159 -5.85 -0.14 -5.18
CA ARG A 159 -4.60 0.06 -5.96
C ARG A 159 -4.80 -0.29 -7.44
N PHE A 160 -5.77 -1.14 -7.74
CA PHE A 160 -6.08 -1.65 -9.07
C PHE A 160 -7.45 -1.16 -9.55
N PRO A 161 -7.67 -1.04 -10.87
CA PRO A 161 -8.97 -0.62 -11.43
C PRO A 161 -10.03 -1.74 -11.37
N VAL A 162 -9.71 -2.90 -10.80
CA VAL A 162 -10.60 -4.06 -10.73
C VAL A 162 -10.68 -4.58 -9.29
N VAL A 163 -11.91 -4.69 -8.76
CA VAL A 163 -12.21 -5.19 -7.40
C VAL A 163 -11.52 -6.53 -7.13
N ALA A 164 -11.55 -7.46 -8.10
CA ALA A 164 -10.93 -8.77 -7.96
C ALA A 164 -9.41 -8.71 -7.76
N ASP A 165 -8.71 -7.75 -8.37
CA ASP A 165 -7.27 -7.57 -8.17
C ASP A 165 -6.97 -6.88 -6.83
N ASN A 166 -7.82 -5.95 -6.38
CA ASN A 166 -7.71 -5.38 -5.02
C ASN A 166 -7.98 -6.43 -3.92
N PHE A 167 -8.90 -7.37 -4.14
CA PHE A 167 -9.11 -8.50 -3.24
C PHE A 167 -7.86 -9.39 -3.16
N LYS A 168 -7.23 -9.68 -4.31
CA LYS A 168 -5.98 -10.44 -4.36
C LYS A 168 -4.82 -9.69 -3.73
N LEU A 169 -4.77 -8.37 -3.87
CA LEU A 169 -3.82 -7.51 -3.17
C LEU A 169 -3.98 -7.64 -1.65
N ALA A 170 -5.20 -7.52 -1.14
CA ALA A 170 -5.49 -7.72 0.28
C ALA A 170 -5.03 -9.10 0.77
N LYS A 171 -5.31 -10.15 -0.02
CA LYS A 171 -4.88 -11.53 0.29
C LYS A 171 -3.35 -11.70 0.26
N ALA A 172 -2.66 -11.13 -0.71
CA ALA A 172 -1.20 -11.16 -0.83
C ALA A 172 -0.54 -10.44 0.36
N ALA A 173 -1.05 -9.26 0.72
CA ALA A 173 -0.60 -8.48 1.85
C ALA A 173 -0.74 -9.24 3.18
N VAL A 174 -1.93 -9.81 3.41
CA VAL A 174 -2.20 -10.66 4.57
C VAL A 174 -1.25 -11.87 4.63
N ALA A 175 -0.97 -12.50 3.50
CA ALA A 175 -0.04 -13.62 3.44
C ALA A 175 1.41 -13.21 3.74
N LEU A 176 1.87 -12.07 3.23
CA LEU A 176 3.23 -11.59 3.54
C LEU A 176 3.37 -11.25 5.03
N LEU A 177 2.39 -10.57 5.62
CA LEU A 177 2.38 -10.27 7.06
C LEU A 177 2.30 -11.54 7.91
N TRP A 178 1.49 -12.53 7.49
CA TRP A 178 1.51 -13.85 8.11
C TRP A 178 2.90 -14.50 8.02
N ALA A 179 3.54 -14.44 6.86
CA ALA A 179 4.85 -15.00 6.59
C ALA A 179 5.92 -14.38 7.50
N GLN A 180 5.88 -13.07 7.78
CA GLN A 180 6.77 -12.42 8.75
C GLN A 180 6.72 -13.12 10.12
N THR A 181 5.52 -13.52 10.55
CA THR A 181 5.33 -14.23 11.83
C THR A 181 5.70 -15.72 11.76
N ARG A 182 5.50 -16.38 10.61
CA ARG A 182 5.68 -17.83 10.41
C ARG A 182 7.14 -18.21 10.19
N PHE A 183 7.86 -17.38 9.44
CA PHE A 183 9.27 -17.55 9.07
C PHE A 183 10.21 -16.64 9.87
N GLY A 184 9.72 -16.11 10.98
CA GLY A 184 10.57 -15.64 12.07
C GLY A 184 11.22 -14.27 11.90
N THR A 185 10.66 -13.37 11.08
CA THR A 185 11.17 -11.99 10.91
C THR A 185 11.38 -11.27 12.24
N PHE A 186 10.52 -11.51 13.23
CA PHE A 186 10.59 -10.87 14.55
C PHE A 186 11.27 -11.72 15.64
N ARG A 187 12.11 -12.69 15.25
CA ARG A 187 12.90 -13.49 16.21
C ARG A 187 14.13 -12.75 16.74
N ALA A 188 14.57 -11.69 16.06
CA ALA A 188 15.62 -10.78 16.52
C ALA A 188 15.03 -9.40 16.86
N ASP A 189 15.79 -8.62 17.63
CA ASP A 189 15.48 -7.21 17.88
C ASP A 189 15.89 -6.37 16.67
N LEU A 190 14.95 -6.16 15.75
CA LEU A 190 15.18 -5.43 14.51
C LEU A 190 15.56 -3.97 14.77
N ALA A 191 15.03 -3.37 15.84
CA ALA A 191 15.37 -2.00 16.21
C ALA A 191 16.83 -1.91 16.66
N ALA A 192 17.27 -2.85 17.50
CA ALA A 192 18.68 -2.92 17.91
C ALA A 192 19.60 -3.14 16.71
N ALA A 193 19.28 -4.08 15.82
CA ALA A 193 20.08 -4.35 14.62
C ALA A 193 20.18 -3.13 13.69
N CYS A 194 19.09 -2.39 13.48
CA CYS A 194 19.11 -1.19 12.63
C CYS A 194 19.88 -0.02 13.28
N ASN A 195 19.91 0.06 14.61
CA ASN A 195 20.65 1.10 15.35
C ASN A 195 22.17 0.95 15.26
N GLU A 196 22.68 -0.17 14.75
CA GLU A 196 24.10 -0.36 14.47
C GLU A 196 24.57 0.45 13.24
N PHE A 197 23.63 0.94 12.42
CA PHE A 197 23.92 1.69 11.21
C PHE A 197 23.70 3.20 11.39
N PRO A 198 24.40 4.05 10.60
CA PRO A 198 24.29 5.52 10.73
C PRO A 198 22.89 6.09 10.50
N ASP A 199 22.06 5.41 9.70
CA ASP A 199 20.69 5.79 9.38
C ASP A 199 19.74 4.61 9.70
N PRO A 200 19.27 4.50 10.96
CA PRO A 200 18.40 3.40 11.38
C PRO A 200 17.07 3.33 10.60
N PRO A 201 16.38 4.45 10.29
CA PRO A 201 15.20 4.41 9.42
C PRO A 201 15.47 3.81 8.04
N ARG A 202 16.57 4.18 7.38
CA ARG A 202 16.94 3.59 6.09
C ARG A 202 17.34 2.12 6.22
N ALA A 203 18.06 1.75 7.27
CA ALA A 203 18.40 0.35 7.57
C ALA A 203 17.12 -0.50 7.74
N LEU A 204 16.12 -0.01 8.47
CA LEU A 204 14.85 -0.69 8.63
C LEU A 204 14.12 -0.86 7.30
N LYS A 205 14.13 0.16 6.43
CA LYS A 205 13.54 0.09 5.09
C LYS A 205 14.23 -0.96 4.21
N GLN A 206 15.56 -0.99 4.20
CA GLN A 206 16.33 -2.00 3.45
C GLN A 206 16.11 -3.41 4.01
N LEU A 207 16.12 -3.57 5.33
CA LEU A 207 15.83 -4.85 5.99
C LEU A 207 14.41 -5.34 5.65
N HIS A 208 13.44 -4.45 5.58
CA HIS A 208 12.10 -4.81 5.15
C HIS A 208 12.06 -5.26 3.68
N GLY A 209 12.88 -4.66 2.81
CA GLY A 209 13.08 -5.13 1.44
C GLY A 209 13.67 -6.54 1.38
N LEU A 210 14.74 -6.81 2.15
CA LEU A 210 15.34 -8.14 2.29
C LEU A 210 14.32 -9.19 2.75
N GLU A 211 13.58 -8.88 3.81
CA GLU A 211 12.54 -9.77 4.31
C GLU A 211 11.41 -9.97 3.30
N THR A 212 11.06 -8.95 2.51
CA THR A 212 10.07 -9.10 1.44
C THR A 212 10.53 -10.10 0.38
N LEU A 213 11.81 -10.09 0.01
CA LEU A 213 12.39 -11.07 -0.92
C LEU A 213 12.37 -12.49 -0.35
N ARG A 214 12.90 -12.66 0.87
CA ARG A 214 12.98 -13.96 1.55
C ARG A 214 11.58 -14.57 1.75
N LEU A 215 10.64 -13.78 2.27
CA LEU A 215 9.27 -14.24 2.54
C LEU A 215 8.49 -14.52 1.25
N SER A 216 8.71 -13.74 0.18
CA SER A 216 8.12 -14.03 -1.12
C SER A 216 8.59 -15.37 -1.67
N ALA A 217 9.88 -15.72 -1.50
CA ALA A 217 10.40 -17.04 -1.88
C ALA A 217 9.82 -18.17 -1.01
N CYS A 218 9.63 -17.95 0.30
CA CYS A 218 8.92 -18.91 1.16
C CYS A 218 7.46 -19.13 0.68
N ILE A 219 6.74 -18.06 0.36
CA ILE A 219 5.37 -18.14 -0.17
C ILE A 219 5.35 -18.83 -1.53
N ALA A 220 6.34 -18.62 -2.39
CA ALA A 220 6.45 -19.31 -3.67
C ALA A 220 6.49 -20.84 -3.52
N ARG A 221 7.15 -21.33 -2.47
CA ARG A 221 7.24 -22.76 -2.15
C ARG A 221 5.98 -23.30 -1.48
N GLU A 222 5.47 -22.62 -0.45
CA GLU A 222 4.32 -23.12 0.32
C GLU A 222 2.97 -22.88 -0.37
N LEU A 223 2.83 -21.79 -1.12
CA LEU A 223 1.57 -21.32 -1.72
C LEU A 223 1.80 -20.86 -3.18
N PRO A 224 2.19 -21.74 -4.10
CA PRO A 224 2.59 -21.38 -5.46
C PRO A 224 1.47 -20.67 -6.25
N GLY A 225 0.21 -21.03 -6.00
CA GLY A 225 -0.93 -20.35 -6.61
C GLY A 225 -1.05 -18.88 -6.19
N LEU A 226 -0.83 -18.59 -4.91
CA LEU A 226 -0.83 -17.22 -4.38
C LEU A 226 0.38 -16.44 -4.89
N HIS A 227 1.55 -17.06 -4.96
CA HIS A 227 2.74 -16.40 -5.48
C HIS A 227 2.58 -15.98 -6.95
N ARG A 228 1.89 -16.79 -7.79
CA ARG A 228 1.54 -16.38 -9.16
C ARG A 228 0.63 -15.15 -9.18
N ASP A 229 -0.33 -15.05 -8.25
CA ASP A 229 -1.13 -13.84 -8.10
C ASP A 229 -0.25 -12.64 -7.70
N MET A 230 0.69 -12.80 -6.75
CA MET A 230 1.62 -11.75 -6.33
C MET A 230 2.48 -11.23 -7.49
N GLU A 231 3.06 -12.12 -8.29
CA GLU A 231 3.87 -11.72 -9.46
C GLU A 231 3.01 -11.06 -10.55
N ARG A 232 1.76 -11.50 -10.75
CA ARG A 232 0.83 -10.81 -11.67
C ARG A 232 0.55 -9.38 -11.20
N LEU A 233 0.28 -9.19 -9.91
CA LEU A 233 0.03 -7.87 -9.32
C LEU A 233 1.25 -6.96 -9.48
N LYS A 234 2.46 -7.43 -9.18
CA LYS A 234 3.70 -6.67 -9.40
C LYS A 234 3.88 -6.28 -10.87
N SER A 235 3.69 -7.23 -11.79
CA SER A 235 3.82 -7.00 -13.22
C SER A 235 2.82 -5.95 -13.74
N GLN A 236 1.57 -5.97 -13.28
CA GLN A 236 0.56 -4.97 -13.65
C GLN A 236 0.95 -3.55 -13.21
N LEU A 237 1.74 -3.44 -12.13
CA LEU A 237 2.18 -2.17 -11.57
C LEU A 237 3.57 -1.73 -12.03
N GLY A 238 4.23 -2.53 -12.87
CA GLY A 238 5.61 -2.30 -13.30
C GLY A 238 6.63 -2.39 -12.15
N GLU A 239 6.27 -3.07 -11.06
CA GLU A 239 7.14 -3.24 -9.89
C GLU A 239 8.21 -4.29 -10.18
N ALA A 240 9.47 -3.86 -10.15
CA ALA A 240 10.63 -4.71 -10.43
C ALA A 240 11.61 -4.72 -9.25
N LEU A 241 12.55 -5.66 -9.29
CA LEU A 241 13.67 -5.68 -8.38
C LEU A 241 14.58 -4.47 -8.66
N PRO A 242 15.04 -3.71 -7.65
CA PRO A 242 15.98 -2.63 -7.89
C PRO A 242 17.33 -3.15 -8.42
N VAL A 243 18.01 -2.34 -9.22
CA VAL A 243 19.29 -2.71 -9.85
C VAL A 243 20.32 -3.09 -8.77
N GLY A 244 21.01 -4.22 -8.96
CA GLY A 244 22.08 -4.71 -8.08
C GLY A 244 21.60 -5.64 -6.97
N TRP A 245 20.29 -5.81 -6.80
CA TRP A 245 19.71 -6.70 -5.78
C TRP A 245 19.62 -8.17 -6.22
N GLU A 246 20.00 -8.51 -7.45
CA GLU A 246 19.83 -9.85 -8.02
C GLU A 246 20.54 -10.94 -7.19
N ALA A 247 21.78 -10.68 -6.77
CA ALA A 247 22.56 -11.63 -5.96
C ALA A 247 21.95 -11.82 -4.56
N ILE A 248 21.49 -10.73 -3.94
CA ILE A 248 20.79 -10.75 -2.66
C ILE A 248 19.49 -11.56 -2.77
N ALA A 249 18.69 -11.31 -3.82
CA ALA A 249 17.45 -12.02 -4.06
C ALA A 249 17.70 -13.54 -4.28
N GLN A 250 18.74 -13.90 -5.03
CA GLN A 250 19.11 -15.30 -5.25
C GLN A 250 19.52 -16.01 -3.94
N ARG A 251 20.25 -15.31 -3.06
CA ARG A 251 20.64 -15.86 -1.76
C ARG A 251 19.44 -16.03 -0.83
N LEU A 252 18.59 -15.02 -0.72
CA LEU A 252 17.40 -15.06 0.14
C LEU A 252 16.30 -15.99 -0.40
N ALA A 253 16.38 -16.39 -1.67
CA ALA A 253 15.47 -17.36 -2.25
C ALA A 253 15.80 -18.82 -1.87
N GLN A 254 16.99 -19.09 -1.31
CA GLN A 254 17.38 -20.45 -0.92
C GLN A 254 16.40 -21.03 0.13
N PRO A 255 16.11 -22.35 0.11
CA PRO A 255 15.19 -22.97 1.06
C PRO A 255 15.57 -22.79 2.53
N GLU A 256 16.88 -22.75 2.82
CA GLU A 256 17.45 -22.64 4.15
C GLU A 256 17.58 -21.20 4.64
N ALA A 257 17.35 -20.21 3.77
CA ALA A 257 17.53 -18.80 4.12
C ALA A 257 16.59 -18.35 5.24
N ASP A 258 17.16 -17.74 6.28
CA ASP A 258 16.42 -17.27 7.44
C ASP A 258 16.65 -15.77 7.72
N LEU A 259 16.22 -15.31 8.89
CA LEU A 259 16.38 -13.91 9.29
C LEU A 259 17.86 -13.52 9.45
N GLU A 260 18.73 -14.45 9.87
CA GLU A 260 20.16 -14.15 10.07
C GLU A 260 20.84 -13.86 8.74
N ASP A 261 20.43 -14.52 7.65
CA ASP A 261 20.87 -14.17 6.29
C ASP A 261 20.45 -12.75 5.90
N SER A 262 19.20 -12.35 6.16
CA SER A 262 18.74 -10.97 5.91
C SER A 262 19.53 -9.95 6.74
N LEU A 263 19.81 -10.24 8.01
CA LEU A 263 20.60 -9.35 8.87
C LEU A 263 22.06 -9.25 8.39
N THR A 264 22.66 -10.36 7.97
CA THR A 264 24.03 -10.41 7.44
C THR A 264 24.15 -9.59 6.15
N LEU A 265 23.14 -9.65 5.28
CA LEU A 265 23.11 -8.93 4.00
C LEU A 265 22.71 -7.45 4.14
N LEU A 266 22.33 -6.99 5.33
CA LEU A 266 21.85 -5.62 5.52
C LEU A 266 22.93 -4.58 5.21
N GLY A 267 24.19 -4.85 5.58
CA GLY A 267 25.32 -3.98 5.24
C GLY A 267 25.49 -3.82 3.73
N ASP A 268 25.46 -4.94 2.99
CA ASP A 268 25.56 -4.94 1.53
C ASP A 268 24.37 -4.20 0.89
N ALA A 269 23.15 -4.45 1.39
CA ALA A 269 21.94 -3.79 0.90
C ALA A 269 21.97 -2.27 1.10
N LEU A 270 22.61 -1.77 2.17
CA LEU A 270 22.76 -0.33 2.41
C LEU A 270 23.68 0.38 1.40
N HIS A 271 24.55 -0.37 0.72
CA HIS A 271 25.38 0.14 -0.38
C HIS A 271 24.66 0.15 -1.74
N LEU A 272 23.50 -0.49 -1.84
CA LEU A 272 22.66 -0.52 -3.04
C LEU A 272 21.62 0.62 -3.03
N PRO A 273 20.97 0.88 -4.19
CA PRO A 273 19.78 1.73 -4.22
C PRO A 273 18.72 1.24 -3.23
N ASP A 274 17.99 2.21 -2.68
CA ASP A 274 16.87 1.94 -1.78
C ASP A 274 15.86 0.99 -2.42
N PHE A 275 15.41 0.01 -1.63
CA PHE A 275 14.35 -0.89 -2.05
C PHE A 275 13.05 -0.11 -2.23
N THR A 276 12.45 -0.24 -3.42
CA THR A 276 11.11 0.30 -3.71
C THR A 276 10.08 -0.72 -3.22
N PRO A 277 9.22 -0.36 -2.24
CA PRO A 277 8.28 -1.31 -1.68
C PRO A 277 7.30 -1.87 -2.73
N TRP A 278 7.04 -3.17 -2.66
CA TRP A 278 6.03 -3.80 -3.50
C TRP A 278 4.63 -3.57 -2.94
N CYS A 279 3.61 -3.64 -3.80
CA CYS A 279 2.23 -3.25 -3.47
C CYS A 279 1.63 -3.97 -2.25
N PHE A 280 2.07 -5.19 -1.96
CA PHE A 280 1.59 -6.03 -0.85
C PHE A 280 2.49 -6.00 0.40
N GLN A 281 3.57 -5.21 0.40
CA GLN A 281 4.60 -5.27 1.44
C GLN A 281 4.13 -4.78 2.82
N GLY A 282 3.29 -3.74 2.84
CA GLY A 282 2.88 -3.07 4.08
C GLY A 282 4.02 -2.32 4.76
N VAL A 283 3.93 -2.21 6.09
CA VAL A 283 4.88 -1.48 6.94
C VAL A 283 5.42 -2.40 8.02
N LEU A 284 6.73 -2.33 8.27
CA LEU A 284 7.37 -3.01 9.38
C LEU A 284 7.35 -2.08 10.61
N LYS A 285 6.72 -2.52 11.71
CA LYS A 285 6.62 -1.75 12.97
C LYS A 285 7.23 -2.52 14.16
N PRO A 286 8.57 -2.55 14.30
CA PRO A 286 9.25 -3.27 15.38
C PRO A 286 8.75 -2.87 16.78
N GLU A 287 8.42 -1.60 16.99
CA GLU A 287 7.89 -1.07 18.25
C GLU A 287 6.53 -1.65 18.62
N ALA A 288 5.63 -1.83 17.63
CA ALA A 288 4.32 -2.44 17.84
C ALA A 288 4.46 -3.92 18.23
N VAL A 289 5.39 -4.63 17.58
CA VAL A 289 5.70 -6.03 17.91
C VAL A 289 6.31 -6.16 19.30
N ALA A 290 7.25 -5.27 19.65
CA ALA A 290 7.86 -5.25 20.98
C ALA A 290 6.81 -5.00 22.08
N ALA A 291 5.87 -4.08 21.85
CA ALA A 291 4.75 -3.81 22.75
C ALA A 291 3.82 -5.03 22.90
N ALA A 292 3.46 -5.69 21.79
CA ALA A 292 2.63 -6.89 21.81
C ALA A 292 3.31 -8.04 22.56
N PHE A 293 4.61 -8.28 22.34
CA PHE A 293 5.38 -9.27 23.09
C PHE A 293 5.46 -8.94 24.58
N ALA A 294 5.67 -7.67 24.96
CA ALA A 294 5.68 -7.27 26.35
C ALA A 294 4.33 -7.52 27.04
N ALA A 295 3.22 -7.13 26.40
CA ALA A 295 1.87 -7.35 26.90
C ALA A 295 1.56 -8.84 27.04
N ARG A 296 1.98 -9.66 26.07
CA ARG A 296 1.82 -11.12 26.11
C ARG A 296 2.60 -11.74 27.27
N ARG A 297 3.87 -11.37 27.47
CA ARG A 297 4.70 -11.87 28.58
C ARG A 297 4.07 -11.56 29.94
N GLU A 298 3.57 -10.35 30.14
CA GLU A 298 2.89 -9.98 31.40
C GLU A 298 1.60 -10.78 31.62
N LYS A 299 0.80 -10.99 30.57
CA LYS A 299 -0.42 -11.80 30.64
C LYS A 299 -0.14 -13.27 30.94
N GLU A 300 0.91 -13.85 30.34
CA GLU A 300 1.34 -15.22 30.59
C GLU A 300 1.88 -15.37 32.02
N LYS A 301 2.67 -14.41 32.51
CA LYS A 301 3.16 -14.35 33.89
C LYS A 301 2.02 -14.26 34.91
N ALA A 302 1.01 -13.42 34.65
CA ALA A 302 -0.17 -13.30 35.50
C ALA A 302 -0.98 -14.61 35.52
N ARG A 303 -1.23 -15.22 34.36
CA ARG A 303 -1.93 -16.52 34.26
C ARG A 303 -1.17 -17.64 34.97
N LEU A 304 0.15 -17.66 34.86
CA LEU A 304 0.98 -18.65 35.56
C LEU A 304 0.88 -18.47 37.07
N ARG A 305 0.92 -17.23 37.58
CA ARG A 305 0.74 -16.93 39.02
C ARG A 305 -0.61 -17.40 39.54
N VAL A 306 -1.69 -17.16 38.80
CA VAL A 306 -3.04 -17.62 39.17
C VAL A 306 -3.08 -19.15 39.24
N LYS A 307 -2.61 -19.85 38.20
CA LYS A 307 -2.58 -21.33 38.18
C LYS A 307 -1.69 -21.92 39.28
N LEU A 308 -0.55 -21.30 39.58
CA LEU A 308 0.31 -21.74 40.69
C LEU A 308 -0.38 -21.56 42.05
N ALA A 309 -1.13 -20.47 42.25
CA ALA A 309 -1.90 -20.26 43.47
C ALA A 309 -3.05 -21.28 43.61
N GLU A 310 -3.76 -21.60 42.52
CA GLU A 310 -4.77 -22.67 42.47
C GLU A 310 -4.16 -24.02 42.86
N LEU A 311 -3.03 -24.41 42.24
CA LEU A 311 -2.33 -25.67 42.54
C LEU A 311 -1.81 -25.72 44.00
N LEU A 312 -1.37 -24.59 44.56
CA LEU A 312 -0.95 -24.51 45.96
C LEU A 312 -2.13 -24.68 46.93
N ASN A 313 -3.29 -24.11 46.59
CA ASN A 313 -4.53 -24.30 47.37
C ASN A 313 -5.03 -25.74 47.27
N GLU A 314 -5.01 -26.34 46.06
CA GLU A 314 -5.35 -27.75 45.84
C GLU A 314 -4.42 -28.70 46.62
N LYS A 315 -3.13 -28.37 46.80
CA LYS A 315 -2.22 -29.16 47.65
C LYS A 315 -2.41 -28.97 49.15
N ARG A 316 -2.94 -27.82 49.59
CA ARG A 316 -3.25 -27.58 51.02
C ARG A 316 -4.57 -28.24 51.47
N SER A 317 -5.53 -28.40 50.56
CA SER A 317 -6.83 -29.02 50.85
C SER A 317 -6.82 -30.52 51.21
N PRO A 318 -5.95 -31.40 50.67
CA PRO A 318 -5.91 -32.82 51.05
C PRO A 318 -5.32 -33.08 52.44
N ASP A 319 -4.51 -32.15 52.99
CA ASP A 319 -3.92 -32.28 54.33
C ASP A 319 -4.90 -31.89 55.47
N ALA A 320 -5.99 -31.19 55.16
CA ALA A 320 -7.01 -30.83 56.16
C ALA A 320 -8.02 -31.95 56.46
N ALA A 321 -8.13 -32.95 55.59
CA ALA A 321 -9.07 -34.08 55.77
C ALA A 321 -8.48 -35.27 56.54
N GLN A 322 -7.16 -35.29 56.84
CA GLN A 322 -6.50 -36.35 57.60
C GLN A 322 -6.16 -35.97 59.06
N ARG A 323 -6.54 -34.77 59.50
CA ARG A 323 -6.44 -34.35 60.92
C ARG A 323 -7.83 -34.18 61.54
N ASN A 324 -8.53 -35.30 61.71
CA ASN A 324 -9.54 -35.46 62.76
C ASN A 324 -9.58 -36.93 63.21
N PRO A 325 -8.75 -37.34 64.18
CA PRO A 325 -9.09 -38.41 65.09
C PRO A 325 -9.65 -37.76 66.36
N GLY A 326 -10.96 -37.82 66.54
CA GLY A 326 -11.67 -37.31 67.72
C GLY A 326 -13.13 -37.66 67.66
#